data_AF-A0A7J7K844-F1
#
_entry.id   AF-A0A7J7K844-F1
#
_cell.length_a   1.000
_cell.length_b   1.000
_cell.length_c   1.000
_cell.angle_alpha   90.00
_cell.angle_beta   90.00
_cell.angle_gamma   90.00
#
_symmetry.space_group_name_H-M   'P 1'
#
loop_
_entity.id
_entity.type
_entity.pdbx_description
1 polymer ?
#
loop_
_entity_poly.entity_id
_entity_poly.type
_entity_poly.pdbx_seq_one_letter_code
_entity_poly.pdbx_strand_id
1 'polypeptide(L)' 'MNNISAYRYWGSWSSWSRCSKTCGTGTQSRSRRCLTRYGYHHGSSSRGCYGKSYETRYCNYGCCPG' A
#
# COMPACT_ATOMS: atom_id res chain seq x y z
N MET A 1 -21.98 23.62 16.40
CA MET A 1 -22.18 22.19 16.11
C MET A 1 -20.95 21.68 15.38
N ASN A 2 -20.12 20.87 16.05
CA ASN A 2 -18.83 20.44 15.54
C ASN A 2 -19.01 19.18 14.69
N ASN A 3 -18.97 19.32 13.36
CA ASN A 3 -19.20 18.23 12.42
C ASN A 3 -17.93 17.39 12.24
N ILE A 4 -17.64 16.55 13.23
CA ILE A 4 -16.56 15.57 13.19
C ILE A 4 -17.05 14.37 12.39
N SER A 5 -16.50 14.18 11.19
CA SER A 5 -16.81 13.06 10.31
C SER A 5 -15.65 12.07 10.24
N ALA A 6 -15.99 10.79 10.06
CA ALA A 6 -15.00 9.74 9.83
C ALA A 6 -14.65 9.70 8.35
N TYR A 7 -13.37 9.64 8.02
CA TYR A 7 -12.92 9.44 6.65
C TYR A 7 -11.79 8.42 6.55
N ARG A 8 -11.74 7.75 5.40
CA ARG A 8 -10.77 6.71 5.10
C ARG A 8 -9.64 7.25 4.22
N TYR A 9 -8.41 6.91 4.55
CA TYR A 9 -7.22 7.27 3.80
C TYR A 9 -6.20 6.13 3.82
N TRP A 10 -5.30 6.11 2.85
CA TRP A 10 -4.22 5.14 2.85
C TRP A 10 -3.17 5.51 3.89
N GLY A 11 -2.83 4.56 4.77
CA GLY A 11 -1.60 4.62 5.53
C GLY A 11 -0.38 4.45 4.61
N SER A 12 0.81 4.67 5.19
CA SER A 12 2.07 4.45 4.48
C SER A 12 2.18 3.02 3.96
N TRP A 13 2.83 2.88 2.80
CA TRP A 13 3.24 1.57 2.32
C TRP A 13 4.24 0.94 3.28
N SER A 14 4.11 -0.37 3.47
CA SER A 14 5.16 -1.18 4.06
C SER A 14 6.41 -1.14 3.19
N SER A 15 7.55 -1.48 3.79
CA SER A 15 8.74 -1.86 3.03
C SER A 15 8.41 -3.01 2.07
N TRP A 16 9.14 -3.05 0.96
CA TRP A 16 9.09 -4.20 0.06
C TRP A 16 9.59 -5.46 0.79
N SER A 17 8.95 -6.59 0.50
CA SER A 17 9.43 -7.90 0.93
C SER A 17 10.81 -8.16 0.35
N ARG A 18 11.51 -9.14 0.92
CA ARG A 18 12.68 -9.72 0.24
C ARG A 18 12.25 -10.24 -1.14
N CYS A 19 13.17 -10.17 -2.09
CA CYS A 19 12.96 -10.74 -3.41
C CYS A 19 12.77 -12.25 -3.28
N SER A 20 11.81 -12.83 -4.01
CA SER A 20 11.54 -14.27 -4.00
C SER A 20 12.71 -15.12 -4.50
N LYS A 21 13.63 -14.51 -5.25
CA LYS A 21 14.86 -15.15 -5.72
C LYS A 21 16.06 -14.30 -5.36
N THR A 22 17.18 -14.95 -5.09
CA THR A 22 18.49 -14.30 -4.89
C THR A 22 19.24 -14.05 -6.19
N CYS A 23 18.86 -14.73 -7.27
CA CYS A 23 19.37 -14.55 -8.64
C CYS A 23 18.24 -14.81 -9.64
N GLY A 24 18.37 -14.37 -10.89
CA GLY A 24 17.26 -14.48 -11.83
C GLY A 24 16.11 -13.55 -11.48
N THR A 25 15.22 -13.31 -12.44
CA THR A 25 14.03 -12.48 -12.21
C THR A 25 13.16 -13.09 -11.11
N GLY A 26 13.11 -12.39 -9.98
CA GLY A 26 12.23 -12.65 -8.84
C GLY A 26 11.16 -11.57 -8.72
N THR A 27 10.38 -11.67 -7.65
CA THR A 27 9.28 -10.75 -7.32
C THR A 27 9.35 -10.33 -5.86
N GLN A 28 8.94 -9.11 -5.58
CA GLN A 28 8.79 -8.57 -4.24
C GLN A 28 7.46 -7.83 -4.14
N SER A 29 6.92 -7.77 -2.93
CA SER A 29 5.62 -7.15 -2.71
C SER A 29 5.60 -6.22 -1.51
N ARG A 30 4.65 -5.30 -1.50
CA ARG A 30 4.37 -4.42 -0.36
C ARG A 30 2.88 -4.25 -0.17
N SER A 31 2.49 -3.85 1.02
CA SER A 31 1.09 -3.62 1.39
C SER A 31 0.92 -2.30 2.11
N ARG A 32 -0.29 -1.76 2.10
CA ARG A 32 -0.68 -0.59 2.90
C ARG A 32 -2.05 -0.82 3.49
N ARG A 33 -2.32 -0.20 4.63
CA ARG A 33 -3.60 -0.33 5.33
C ARG A 33 -4.51 0.86 5.01
N CYS A 34 -5.80 0.58 4.84
CA CYS A 34 -6.81 1.63 4.79
C CYS A 34 -7.14 2.03 6.23
N LEU A 35 -6.79 3.26 6.60
CA LEU A 35 -6.94 3.79 7.95
C LEU A 35 -8.14 4.74 8.01
N THR A 36 -8.74 4.85 9.19
CA THR A 36 -9.82 5.79 9.47
C THR A 36 -9.31 6.89 10.39
N ARG A 37 -9.64 8.15 10.10
CA ARG A 37 -9.47 9.25 11.04
C ARG A 37 -10.75 10.05 11.17
N TYR A 38 -10.89 10.70 12.31
CA TYR A 38 -12.00 11.60 12.62
C TYR A 38 -11.49 13.03 12.52
N GLY A 39 -12.24 13.90 11.85
CA GLY A 39 -11.88 15.31 11.77
C GLY A 39 -12.95 16.15 11.10
N TYR A 40 -12.71 17.45 11.06
CA TYR A 40 -13.55 18.39 10.33
C TYR A 40 -13.24 18.22 8.84
N HIS A 41 -14.12 17.54 8.12
CA HIS A 41 -13.99 17.42 6.68
C HIS A 41 -15.26 17.97 6.01
N HIS A 42 -15.08 18.99 5.18
CA HIS A 42 -16.15 19.69 4.46
C HIS A 42 -16.57 18.91 3.21
N GLY A 43 -16.84 17.62 3.37
CA GLY A 43 -17.21 16.75 2.26
C GLY A 43 -17.62 15.36 2.75
N SER A 44 -18.47 14.71 1.96
CA SER A 44 -18.88 13.31 2.12
C SER A 44 -17.65 12.43 1.96
N SER A 45 -17.00 12.14 3.09
CA SER A 45 -15.86 11.27 3.19
C SER A 45 -16.21 9.92 2.57
N SER A 46 -15.59 9.69 1.41
CA SER A 46 -15.79 8.56 0.55
C SER A 46 -15.73 7.24 1.31
N ARG A 47 -16.66 6.35 0.98
CA ARG A 47 -16.96 5.04 1.61
C ARG A 47 -15.77 4.06 1.68
N GLY A 48 -14.56 4.43 1.25
CA GLY A 48 -13.41 3.53 1.17
C GLY A 48 -12.13 4.23 0.71
N CYS A 49 -11.00 3.55 0.90
CA CYS A 49 -9.73 3.97 0.29
C CYS A 49 -9.71 3.53 -1.18
N TYR A 50 -9.70 4.48 -2.11
CA TYR A 50 -9.61 4.17 -3.54
C TYR A 50 -8.20 3.76 -3.95
N GLY A 51 -8.08 2.70 -4.75
CA GLY A 51 -6.81 2.16 -5.25
C GLY A 51 -6.41 0.84 -4.59
N LYS A 52 -5.19 0.36 -4.89
CA LYS A 52 -4.72 -0.96 -4.44
C LYS A 52 -4.20 -0.92 -3.00
N SER A 53 -4.53 -1.93 -2.20
CA SER A 53 -3.93 -2.19 -0.88
C SER A 53 -2.60 -2.96 -0.96
N TYR A 54 -2.30 -3.53 -2.12
CA TYR A 54 -1.17 -4.42 -2.35
C TYR A 54 -0.53 -4.15 -3.71
N GLU A 55 0.79 -4.28 -3.77
CA GLU A 55 1.57 -4.07 -4.99
C GLU A 55 2.68 -5.12 -5.09
N THR A 56 2.92 -5.61 -6.31
CA THR A 56 4.02 -6.51 -6.64
C THR A 56 4.86 -5.88 -7.73
N ARG A 57 6.17 -6.07 -7.66
CA ARG A 57 7.10 -5.72 -8.74
C ARG A 57 8.19 -6.77 -8.90
N TYR A 58 8.82 -6.78 -10.06
CA TYR A 58 10.00 -7.60 -10.28
C TYR A 58 11.23 -7.07 -9.52
N CYS A 59 12.13 -7.97 -9.20
CA CYS A 59 13.40 -7.69 -8.53
C CYS A 59 14.47 -8.67 -9.01
N ASN A 60 15.74 -8.34 -8.75
CA ASN A 60 16.91 -9.13 -9.12
C ASN A 60 16.92 -9.49 -10.61
N TYR A 61 17.22 -8.49 -11.46
CA TYR A 61 17.37 -8.72 -12.89
C TYR A 61 18.81 -9.14 -13.16
N GLY A 62 19.04 -10.43 -13.41
CA GLY A 62 20.38 -10.96 -13.69
C GLY A 62 20.36 -12.47 -13.86
N CYS A 63 21.38 -13.05 -14.49
CA CYS A 63 21.49 -14.51 -14.62
C CYS A 63 21.83 -15.15 -13.26
N CYS A 64 21.35 -16.38 -13.06
CA CYS A 64 21.81 -17.22 -11.96
C CYS A 64 23.13 -17.91 -12.36
N PRO A 65 24.14 -17.96 -11.48
CA PRO A 65 25.25 -18.88 -11.67
C PRO A 65 24.70 -20.31 -11.57
N GLY A 66 25.01 -21.13 -12.58
CA GLY A 66 24.68 -22.55 -12.65
C GLY A 66 25.73 -23.43 -12.02
#